data_AF-A0A832UK77-F1
#
_entry.id   AF-A0A832UK77-F1
#
_cell.length_a   1.000
_cell.length_b   1.000
_cell.length_c   1.000
_cell.angle_alpha   90.00
_cell.angle_beta   90.00
_cell.angle_gamma   90.00
#
_symmetry.space_group_name_H-M   'P 1'
#
loop_
_entity.id
_entity.type
_entity.pdbx_description
1 polymer ?
#
loop_
_entity_poly.entity_id
_entity_poly.type
_entity_poly.pdbx_seq_one_letter_code
_entity_poly.pdbx_strand_id
1 'polypeptide(L)'
;MPPDTEPTPPPAPDNDPLPEYLSEVWLDLDWSPWVPFDASREFFYIPKEPGVYRIRPAGENFLMYIGETGQSLHKKLAEFRQALRRADLMPWSDPHEAAPCLWAYWVEWAQKRSRETLKEPIPESDDEVGLPKPVMFEFSAAPLDASPAGRRGMAFFLLYRYRQDHGESPVCNFGRFHPRYRRSSTRREARRGAKLEEDQKDNPAGFLSVPPLAVEGTCGSSDWMGLEWSKKQALTKENVLAVATGAGLYLLSDAVSGEILFIGQSADLRKRLHEEIMKHRDGCELVFSYQVVGESVFPHNLRELECDLIGNFFEQNRKAPDLRFRNTR
;
A
#
# COMPACT_ATOMS: atom_id res chain seq x y z
N MET A 1 -55.67 32.52 -7.95
CA MET A 1 -54.93 31.91 -6.83
C MET A 1 -54.20 30.71 -7.40
N PRO A 2 -52.86 30.71 -7.45
CA PRO A 2 -52.11 29.51 -7.79
C PRO A 2 -52.13 28.54 -6.60
N PRO A 3 -52.09 27.22 -6.84
CA PRO A 3 -52.06 26.23 -5.78
C PRO A 3 -50.73 26.28 -5.02
N ASP A 4 -50.83 26.20 -3.69
CA ASP A 4 -49.71 26.10 -2.76
C ASP A 4 -48.77 24.95 -3.13
N THR A 5 -47.53 25.27 -3.47
CA THR A 5 -46.43 24.30 -3.57
C THR A 5 -46.00 23.93 -2.15
N GLU A 6 -46.28 22.71 -1.72
CA GLU A 6 -45.70 22.16 -0.50
C GLU A 6 -44.15 22.19 -0.61
N PRO A 7 -43.44 22.61 0.47
CA PRO A 7 -42.00 22.60 0.48
C PRO A 7 -41.48 21.16 0.48
N THR A 8 -40.71 20.81 -0.54
CA THR A 8 -39.99 19.55 -0.63
C THR A 8 -39.13 19.35 0.62
N PRO A 9 -39.23 18.21 1.33
CA PRO A 9 -38.38 17.96 2.48
C PRO A 9 -36.90 17.96 2.05
N PRO A 10 -35.99 18.46 2.90
CA PRO A 10 -34.57 18.44 2.60
C PRO A 10 -34.10 16.99 2.37
N PRO A 11 -33.16 16.75 1.44
CA PRO A 11 -32.58 15.43 1.25
C PRO A 11 -32.03 14.93 2.58
N ALA A 12 -32.34 13.69 2.93
CA ALA A 12 -31.74 13.03 4.08
C ALA A 12 -30.21 13.04 3.93
N PRO A 13 -29.44 13.20 5.02
CA PRO A 13 -27.98 13.08 4.95
C PRO A 13 -27.61 11.72 4.37
N ASP A 14 -26.67 11.71 3.41
CA ASP A 14 -26.06 10.50 2.86
C ASP A 14 -25.50 9.65 4.01
N ASN A 15 -26.27 8.64 4.41
CA ASN A 15 -25.85 7.59 5.34
C ASN A 15 -25.14 6.50 4.53
N ASP A 16 -24.12 6.85 3.75
CA ASP A 16 -23.25 5.83 3.18
C ASP A 16 -22.55 5.10 4.34
N PRO A 17 -22.67 3.77 4.44
CA PRO A 17 -22.02 3.03 5.49
C PRO A 17 -20.51 3.23 5.38
N LEU A 18 -19.84 3.41 6.52
CA LEU A 18 -18.39 3.53 6.56
C LEU A 18 -17.75 2.34 5.83
N PRO A 19 -16.73 2.58 4.96
CA PRO A 19 -16.05 1.50 4.27
C PRO A 19 -15.54 0.42 5.23
N GLU A 20 -15.69 -0.85 4.84
CA GLU A 20 -15.33 -1.99 5.70
C GLU A 20 -13.88 -1.93 6.17
N TYR A 21 -12.97 -1.45 5.32
CA TYR A 21 -11.55 -1.29 5.65
C TYR A 21 -11.23 -0.22 6.71
N LEU A 22 -12.24 0.50 7.21
CA LEU A 22 -12.14 1.40 8.37
C LEU A 22 -12.71 0.79 9.64
N SER A 23 -13.41 -0.35 9.54
CA SER A 23 -14.00 -1.08 10.65
C SER A 23 -12.95 -1.63 11.61
N GLU A 24 -13.31 -1.73 12.90
CA GLU A 24 -12.48 -2.34 13.94
C GLU A 24 -12.39 -3.86 13.82
N VAL A 25 -13.21 -4.48 12.98
CA VAL A 25 -13.24 -5.94 12.74
C VAL A 25 -12.91 -6.31 11.29
N TRP A 26 -12.28 -5.40 10.53
CA TRP A 26 -11.96 -5.64 9.13
C TRP A 26 -11.07 -6.88 8.96
N LEU A 27 -11.58 -7.86 8.21
CA LEU A 27 -10.95 -9.16 7.93
C LEU A 27 -10.60 -9.97 9.19
N ASP A 28 -11.51 -9.96 10.17
CA ASP A 28 -11.42 -10.74 11.42
C ASP A 28 -10.17 -10.44 12.26
N LEU A 29 -9.64 -9.22 12.15
CA LEU A 29 -8.56 -8.72 12.98
C LEU A 29 -9.11 -7.78 14.06
N ASP A 30 -8.56 -7.89 15.27
CA ASP A 30 -8.87 -7.00 16.40
C ASP A 30 -8.15 -5.66 16.25
N TRP A 31 -8.66 -4.79 15.38
CA TRP A 31 -8.07 -3.47 15.17
C TRP A 31 -8.36 -2.55 16.35
N SER A 32 -7.32 -1.85 16.82
CA SER A 32 -7.53 -0.75 17.76
C SER A 32 -8.45 0.31 17.15
N PRO A 33 -9.13 1.11 17.99
CA PRO A 33 -9.73 2.36 17.55
C PRO A 33 -8.70 3.23 16.80
N TRP A 34 -9.19 4.13 15.96
CA TRP A 34 -8.35 5.11 15.31
C TRP A 34 -7.78 6.09 16.34
N VAL A 35 -6.46 6.14 16.45
CA VAL A 35 -5.74 6.99 17.39
C VAL A 35 -5.05 8.13 16.64
N PRO A 36 -5.32 9.40 16.98
CA PRO A 36 -4.64 10.55 16.40
C PRO A 36 -3.12 10.55 16.62
N PHE A 37 -2.38 11.10 15.67
CA PHE A 37 -0.92 11.23 15.76
C PHE A 37 -0.43 12.12 16.91
N ASP A 38 -1.24 13.05 17.39
CA ASP A 38 -0.95 13.94 18.52
C ASP A 38 -1.56 13.44 19.84
N ALA A 39 -2.29 12.32 19.83
CA ALA A 39 -2.90 11.74 21.01
C ALA A 39 -1.86 11.42 22.10
N SER A 40 -2.17 11.79 23.33
CA SER A 40 -1.29 11.54 24.48
C SER A 40 -1.71 10.27 25.20
N ARG A 41 -2.98 10.19 25.63
CA ARG A 41 -3.51 9.08 26.45
C ARG A 41 -4.02 7.93 25.58
N GLU A 42 -4.66 8.24 24.47
CA GLU A 42 -5.26 7.26 23.56
C GLU A 42 -4.18 6.38 22.89
N PHE A 43 -2.94 6.88 22.84
CA PHE A 43 -1.81 6.10 22.33
C PHE A 43 -1.51 4.85 23.17
N PHE A 44 -1.95 4.79 24.44
CA PHE A 44 -1.84 3.58 25.26
C PHE A 44 -2.75 2.44 24.79
N TYR A 45 -3.73 2.71 23.91
CA TYR A 45 -4.55 1.66 23.30
C TYR A 45 -3.83 0.91 22.17
N ILE A 46 -2.69 1.43 21.69
CA ILE A 46 -1.92 0.72 20.66
C ILE A 46 -1.25 -0.53 21.28
N PRO A 47 -1.47 -1.73 20.69
CA PRO A 47 -0.90 -2.98 21.19
C PRO A 47 0.62 -2.94 21.29
N LYS A 48 1.20 -3.70 22.23
CA LYS A 48 2.65 -3.79 22.42
C LYS A 48 3.26 -4.98 21.67
N GLU A 49 2.43 -5.85 21.13
CA GLU A 49 2.75 -7.04 20.36
C GLU A 49 3.17 -6.69 18.93
N PRO A 50 3.85 -7.62 18.21
CA PRO A 50 3.98 -7.58 16.76
C PRO A 50 2.62 -7.60 16.05
N GLY A 51 2.56 -7.05 14.84
CA GLY A 51 1.34 -7.13 14.06
C GLY A 51 1.31 -6.26 12.81
N VAL A 52 0.11 -5.84 12.44
CA VAL A 52 -0.17 -4.99 11.28
C VAL A 52 -0.76 -3.66 11.72
N TYR A 53 -0.56 -2.63 10.92
CA TYR A 53 -1.08 -1.29 11.18
C TYR A 53 -1.50 -0.61 9.88
N ARG A 54 -2.46 0.30 10.00
CA ARG A 54 -2.97 1.14 8.92
C ARG A 54 -2.95 2.62 9.34
N ILE A 55 -2.76 3.49 8.36
CA ILE A 55 -2.68 4.94 8.54
C ILE A 55 -3.64 5.61 7.57
N ARG A 56 -4.39 6.60 8.07
CA ARG A 56 -5.27 7.46 7.26
C ARG A 56 -5.13 8.92 7.66
N PRO A 57 -5.59 9.87 6.86
CA PRO A 57 -5.82 11.24 7.30
C PRO A 57 -7.03 11.28 8.25
N ALA A 58 -6.97 12.09 9.30
CA ALA A 58 -8.06 12.23 10.25
C ALA A 58 -9.34 12.72 9.55
N GLY A 59 -10.44 12.01 9.79
CA GLY A 59 -11.75 12.32 9.21
C GLY A 59 -11.94 11.91 7.75
N GLU A 60 -10.91 11.34 7.11
CA GLU A 60 -11.00 10.89 5.71
C GLU A 60 -11.29 9.39 5.63
N ASN A 61 -12.02 9.00 4.57
CA ASN A 61 -12.49 7.63 4.38
C ASN A 61 -11.60 6.80 3.45
N PHE A 62 -10.28 7.05 3.41
CA PHE A 62 -9.33 6.28 2.61
C PHE A 62 -8.03 6.00 3.38
N LEU A 63 -7.31 4.95 2.99
CA LEU A 63 -6.03 4.60 3.63
C LEU A 63 -4.86 5.21 2.86
N MET A 64 -3.89 5.73 3.61
CA MET A 64 -2.61 6.18 3.05
C MET A 64 -1.56 5.09 3.07
N TYR A 65 -1.57 4.26 4.12
CA TYR A 65 -0.56 3.24 4.30
C TYR A 65 -1.09 2.03 5.06
N ILE A 66 -0.70 0.84 4.63
CA ILE A 66 -0.78 -0.41 5.40
C ILE A 66 0.63 -0.99 5.53
N GLY A 67 0.99 -1.43 6.73
CA GLY A 67 2.29 -2.03 7.00
C GLY A 67 2.24 -3.10 8.09
N GLU A 68 3.37 -3.78 8.28
CA GLU A 68 3.57 -4.75 9.35
C GLU A 68 4.82 -4.44 10.17
N THR A 69 4.91 -5.03 11.36
CA THR A 69 6.16 -5.07 12.11
C THR A 69 6.27 -6.35 12.92
N GLY A 70 7.49 -6.91 12.94
CA GLY A 70 7.89 -7.94 13.89
C GLY A 70 8.33 -7.41 15.26
N GLN A 71 8.38 -6.08 15.42
CA GLN A 71 8.61 -5.43 16.69
C GLN A 71 7.27 -5.02 17.31
N SER A 72 7.31 -4.38 18.48
CA SER A 72 6.12 -3.78 19.09
C SER A 72 5.45 -2.76 18.17
N LEU A 73 4.14 -2.93 17.92
CA LEU A 73 3.29 -1.97 17.21
C LEU A 73 3.36 -0.59 17.86
N HIS A 74 3.19 -0.51 19.18
CA HIS A 74 3.32 0.73 19.95
C HIS A 74 4.66 1.42 19.71
N LYS A 75 5.78 0.68 19.75
CA LYS A 75 7.11 1.25 19.47
C LYS A 75 7.20 1.75 18.02
N LYS A 76 6.80 0.94 17.04
CA LYS A 76 6.88 1.28 15.62
C LYS A 76 6.09 2.55 15.30
N LEU A 77 4.88 2.67 15.83
CA LEU A 77 4.02 3.84 15.62
C LEU A 77 4.53 5.07 16.38
N ALA A 78 5.13 4.91 17.55
CA ALA A 78 5.77 6.02 18.28
C ALA A 78 6.98 6.58 17.51
N GLU A 79 7.78 5.71 16.90
CA GLU A 79 8.89 6.12 16.03
C GLU A 79 8.38 6.86 14.77
N PHE A 80 7.28 6.39 14.17
CA PHE A 80 6.62 7.10 13.06
C PHE A 80 6.15 8.49 13.46
N ARG A 81 5.50 8.65 14.63
CA ARG A 81 5.11 9.95 15.19
C ARG A 81 6.30 10.88 15.31
N GLN A 82 7.38 10.38 15.90
CA GLN A 82 8.58 11.17 16.11
C GLN A 82 9.25 11.58 14.79
N ALA A 83 9.27 10.69 13.80
CA ALA A 83 9.79 10.98 12.47
C ALA A 83 8.98 12.05 11.73
N LEU A 84 7.66 12.08 11.95
CA LEU A 84 6.73 13.02 11.31
C LEU A 84 6.48 14.29 12.14
N ARG A 85 7.10 14.43 13.32
CA ARG A 85 6.91 15.60 14.20
C ARG A 85 7.37 16.92 13.58
N ARG A 86 8.32 16.88 12.65
CA ARG A 86 8.95 18.06 12.03
C ARG A 86 8.40 18.33 10.64
N ALA A 87 7.47 19.28 10.54
CA ALA A 87 6.91 19.72 9.27
C ALA A 87 7.91 20.52 8.41
N ASP A 88 8.96 21.08 9.01
CA ASP A 88 9.95 21.93 8.34
C ASP A 88 10.95 21.13 7.48
N LEU A 89 11.10 19.84 7.75
CA LEU A 89 12.13 19.02 7.12
C LEU A 89 11.63 17.61 6.84
N MET A 90 11.65 17.21 5.57
CA MET A 90 11.28 15.84 5.16
C MET A 90 12.16 14.80 5.88
N PRO A 91 11.58 13.77 6.52
CA PRO A 91 12.33 12.72 7.18
C PRO A 91 13.14 11.88 6.17
N TRP A 92 14.13 11.13 6.66
CA TRP A 92 14.81 10.09 5.89
C TRP A 92 13.87 8.91 5.59
N SER A 93 14.18 8.10 4.56
CA SER A 93 13.43 6.87 4.28
C SER A 93 13.77 5.71 5.22
N ASP A 94 14.87 5.78 5.97
CA ASP A 94 15.18 4.84 7.05
C ASP A 94 14.87 5.44 8.44
N PRO A 95 14.40 4.64 9.40
CA PRO A 95 13.99 3.24 9.29
C PRO A 95 12.54 3.07 8.80
N HIS A 96 11.88 4.15 8.36
CA HIS A 96 10.46 4.17 7.99
C HIS A 96 10.28 4.55 6.53
N GLU A 97 10.12 3.53 5.68
CA GLU A 97 10.07 3.72 4.24
C GLU A 97 8.98 4.73 3.81
N ALA A 98 7.81 4.66 4.44
CA ALA A 98 6.64 5.49 4.14
C ALA A 98 6.70 6.92 4.74
N ALA A 99 7.58 7.19 5.72
CA ALA A 99 7.58 8.46 6.43
C ALA A 99 7.78 9.69 5.52
N PRO A 100 8.71 9.69 4.54
CA PRO A 100 8.83 10.82 3.62
C PRO A 100 7.57 11.06 2.77
N CYS A 101 6.80 10.00 2.46
CA CYS A 101 5.60 10.10 1.63
C CYS A 101 4.45 10.70 2.43
N LEU A 102 4.22 10.17 3.64
CA LEU A 102 3.27 10.72 4.60
C LEU A 102 3.56 12.20 4.87
N TRP A 103 4.83 12.56 5.10
CA TRP A 103 5.23 13.95 5.30
C TRP A 103 4.86 14.85 4.11
N ALA A 104 5.09 14.41 2.87
CA ALA A 104 4.82 15.20 1.68
C ALA A 104 3.33 15.54 1.55
N TYR A 105 2.45 14.56 1.74
CA TYR A 105 1.00 14.77 1.74
C TYR A 105 0.54 15.64 2.92
N TRP A 106 1.09 15.41 4.12
CA TRP A 106 0.74 16.20 5.30
C TRP A 106 1.03 17.68 5.11
N VAL A 107 2.22 18.03 4.62
CA VAL A 107 2.63 19.42 4.39
C VAL A 107 1.74 20.08 3.34
N GLU A 108 1.41 19.39 2.24
CA GLU A 108 0.53 19.95 1.20
C GLU A 108 -0.89 20.17 1.71
N TRP A 109 -1.45 19.23 2.47
CA TRP A 109 -2.79 19.39 3.04
C TRP A 109 -2.85 20.48 4.11
N ALA A 110 -1.82 20.58 4.94
CA ALA A 110 -1.69 21.68 5.89
C ALA A 110 -1.66 23.04 5.17
N GLN A 111 -0.89 23.16 4.08
CA GLN A 111 -0.84 24.39 3.28
C GLN A 111 -2.16 24.71 2.58
N LYS A 112 -2.82 23.71 1.99
CA LYS A 112 -4.11 23.86 1.32
C LYS A 112 -5.18 24.37 2.29
N ARG A 113 -5.28 23.77 3.48
CA ARG A 113 -6.26 24.13 4.51
C ARG A 113 -6.01 25.54 5.05
N SER A 114 -4.75 25.93 5.27
CA SER A 114 -4.42 27.32 5.65
C SER A 114 -4.87 28.33 4.61
N ARG A 115 -4.73 28.03 3.31
CA ARG A 115 -5.19 28.90 2.21
C ARG A 115 -6.71 28.99 2.13
N GLU A 116 -7.43 27.91 2.42
CA GLU A 116 -8.90 27.89 2.44
C GLU A 116 -9.45 28.71 3.61
N THR A 117 -8.85 28.57 4.79
CA THR A 117 -9.21 29.32 6.00
C THR A 117 -9.03 30.83 5.83
N LEU A 118 -7.93 31.26 5.19
CA LEU A 118 -7.66 32.68 4.91
C LEU A 118 -8.67 33.32 3.95
N LYS A 119 -9.50 32.53 3.24
CA LYS A 119 -10.55 33.03 2.35
C LYS A 119 -11.88 33.29 3.05
N GLU A 120 -12.10 32.73 4.24
CA GLU A 120 -13.32 32.96 5.00
C GLU A 120 -13.19 34.24 5.85
N PRO A 121 -14.20 35.13 5.85
CA PRO A 121 -14.19 36.30 6.72
C PRO A 121 -14.17 35.85 8.18
N ILE A 122 -13.16 36.30 8.92
CA ILE A 122 -13.01 36.03 10.36
C ILE A 122 -14.25 36.59 11.07
N PRO A 123 -15.04 35.78 11.80
CA PRO A 123 -16.15 36.29 12.60
C PRO A 123 -15.62 37.28 13.65
N GLU A 124 -16.26 38.45 13.79
CA GLU A 124 -15.90 39.50 14.76
C GLU A 124 -16.25 39.15 16.23
N SER A 125 -16.17 37.87 16.62
CA SER A 125 -16.45 37.43 17.99
C SER A 125 -15.16 37.01 18.71
N ASP A 126 -14.94 37.55 19.91
CA ASP A 126 -13.80 37.32 20.82
C ASP A 126 -13.64 35.88 21.35
N ASP A 127 -14.41 34.91 20.84
CA ASP A 127 -14.18 33.50 21.14
C ASP A 127 -13.00 33.01 20.31
N GLU A 128 -11.95 32.49 20.96
CA GLU A 128 -10.75 31.90 20.33
C GLU A 128 -11.11 31.08 19.07
N VAL A 129 -11.04 31.73 17.90
CA VAL A 129 -11.20 31.06 16.62
C VAL A 129 -9.95 30.21 16.44
N GLY A 130 -10.03 28.95 16.89
CA GLY A 130 -8.98 27.98 16.74
C GLY A 130 -8.64 27.84 15.27
N LEU A 131 -7.47 28.35 14.87
CA LEU A 131 -6.90 28.11 13.55
C LEU A 131 -7.07 26.62 13.22
N PRO A 132 -7.56 26.25 12.03
CA PRO A 132 -7.78 24.86 11.71
C PRO A 132 -6.47 24.12 11.86
N LYS A 133 -6.47 23.19 12.81
CA LYS A 133 -5.34 22.30 13.04
C LYS A 133 -5.07 21.57 11.71
N PRO A 134 -3.80 21.43 11.29
CA PRO A 134 -3.47 20.68 10.09
C PRO A 134 -4.09 19.29 10.18
N VAL A 135 -4.52 18.71 9.05
CA VAL A 135 -5.05 17.35 9.02
C VAL A 135 -3.96 16.43 9.55
N MET A 136 -4.13 15.98 10.79
CA MET A 136 -3.25 15.02 11.40
C MET A 136 -3.60 13.65 10.84
N PHE A 137 -2.62 12.77 10.79
CA PHE A 137 -2.90 11.37 10.53
C PHE A 137 -3.49 10.69 11.77
N GLU A 138 -4.09 9.53 11.57
CA GLU A 138 -4.49 8.60 12.61
C GLU A 138 -3.94 7.20 12.28
N PHE A 139 -3.73 6.38 13.31
CA PHE A 139 -3.37 4.97 13.15
C PHE A 139 -4.42 4.07 13.75
N SER A 140 -4.53 2.88 13.20
CA SER A 140 -5.21 1.75 13.82
C SER A 140 -4.30 0.52 13.64
N ALA A 141 -4.22 -0.33 14.66
CA ALA A 141 -3.27 -1.43 14.70
C ALA A 141 -3.92 -2.69 15.26
N ALA A 142 -3.60 -3.84 14.66
CA ALA A 142 -4.07 -5.15 15.09
C ALA A 142 -2.87 -6.03 15.45
N PRO A 143 -2.81 -6.58 16.69
CA PRO A 143 -1.77 -7.53 17.05
C PRO A 143 -1.94 -8.79 16.21
N LEU A 144 -0.83 -9.39 15.77
CA LEU A 144 -0.86 -10.60 14.95
C LEU A 144 0.32 -11.51 15.32
N ASP A 145 -0.01 -12.55 16.09
CA ASP A 145 0.93 -13.62 16.42
C ASP A 145 1.11 -14.56 15.21
N ALA A 146 2.01 -14.16 14.33
CA ALA A 146 2.37 -14.92 13.14
C ALA A 146 3.88 -14.87 12.89
N SER A 147 4.37 -15.80 12.07
CA SER A 147 5.73 -15.73 11.56
C SER A 147 5.98 -14.45 10.75
N PRO A 148 7.23 -14.01 10.53
CA PRO A 148 7.51 -12.88 9.65
C PRO A 148 6.94 -13.05 8.23
N ALA A 149 6.88 -14.27 7.72
CA ALA A 149 6.23 -14.57 6.44
C ALA A 149 4.70 -14.42 6.53
N GLY A 150 4.09 -14.92 7.62
CA GLY A 150 2.65 -14.81 7.87
C GLY A 150 2.18 -13.36 8.00
N ARG A 151 2.87 -12.52 8.78
CA ARG A 151 2.53 -11.08 8.90
C ARG A 151 2.63 -10.33 7.58
N ARG A 152 3.68 -10.59 6.79
CA ARG A 152 3.80 -9.99 5.45
C ARG A 152 2.72 -10.48 4.50
N GLY A 153 2.40 -11.77 4.52
CA GLY A 153 1.27 -12.33 3.79
C GLY A 153 -0.04 -11.64 4.14
N MET A 154 -0.31 -11.44 5.44
CA MET A 154 -1.48 -10.68 5.90
C MET A 154 -1.45 -9.22 5.42
N ALA A 155 -0.30 -8.55 5.44
CA ALA A 155 -0.19 -7.18 4.92
C ALA A 155 -0.50 -7.09 3.42
N PHE A 156 -0.06 -8.08 2.61
CA PHE A 156 -0.44 -8.19 1.20
C PHE A 156 -1.93 -8.47 1.03
N PHE A 157 -2.51 -9.35 1.84
CA PHE A 157 -3.94 -9.62 1.82
C PHE A 157 -4.78 -8.39 2.14
N LEU A 158 -4.40 -7.61 3.15
CA LEU A 158 -5.03 -6.35 3.51
C LEU A 158 -4.96 -5.32 2.38
N LEU A 159 -3.79 -5.16 1.76
CA LEU A 159 -3.61 -4.25 0.63
C LEU A 159 -4.43 -4.67 -0.59
N TYR A 160 -4.48 -5.98 -0.88
CA TYR A 160 -5.31 -6.54 -1.95
C TYR A 160 -6.79 -6.28 -1.71
N ARG A 161 -7.31 -6.60 -0.51
CA ARG A 161 -8.73 -6.36 -0.17
C ARG A 161 -9.09 -4.88 -0.23
N TYR A 162 -8.22 -4.01 0.31
CA TYR A 162 -8.39 -2.57 0.15
C TYR A 162 -8.48 -2.17 -1.32
N ARG A 163 -7.60 -2.69 -2.19
CA ARG A 163 -7.64 -2.40 -3.62
C ARG A 163 -8.91 -2.92 -4.30
N GLN A 164 -9.43 -4.09 -3.91
CA GLN A 164 -10.71 -4.61 -4.42
C GLN A 164 -11.87 -3.70 -4.02
N ASP A 165 -11.91 -3.25 -2.78
CA ASP A 165 -13.03 -2.45 -2.24
C ASP A 165 -12.96 -0.98 -2.69
N HIS A 166 -11.75 -0.40 -2.74
CA HIS A 166 -11.51 1.03 -2.99
C HIS A 166 -11.13 1.34 -4.46
N GLY A 167 -10.68 0.34 -5.23
CA GLY A 167 -10.33 0.46 -6.64
C GLY A 167 -8.92 1.00 -6.94
N GLU A 168 -8.16 1.43 -5.94
CA GLU A 168 -6.77 1.89 -6.07
C GLU A 168 -5.91 1.52 -4.85
N SER A 169 -4.59 1.64 -4.97
CA SER A 169 -3.68 1.41 -3.84
C SER A 169 -3.63 2.58 -2.84
N PRO A 170 -3.26 2.33 -1.57
CA PRO A 170 -2.89 3.41 -0.66
C PRO A 170 -1.69 4.21 -1.20
N VAL A 171 -1.76 5.54 -1.10
CA VAL A 171 -0.81 6.48 -1.75
C VAL A 171 0.64 6.42 -1.22
N CYS A 172 0.88 5.77 -0.08
CA CYS A 172 2.22 5.58 0.48
C CYS A 172 2.71 4.12 0.43
N ASN A 173 1.96 3.20 -0.21
CA ASN A 173 2.41 1.83 -0.48
C ASN A 173 3.06 1.70 -1.86
N PHE A 174 3.66 0.54 -2.14
CA PHE A 174 4.24 0.17 -3.45
C PHE A 174 5.36 1.09 -3.98
N GLY A 175 5.86 2.01 -3.16
CA GLY A 175 6.82 3.03 -3.59
C GLY A 175 6.17 4.23 -4.26
N ARG A 176 4.84 4.36 -4.18
CA ARG A 176 4.14 5.58 -4.57
C ARG A 176 4.61 6.76 -3.72
N PHE A 177 4.57 7.94 -4.33
CA PHE A 177 5.05 9.18 -3.72
C PHE A 177 4.23 10.38 -4.16
N HIS A 178 4.34 11.52 -3.48
CA HIS A 178 3.66 12.72 -3.94
C HIS A 178 4.24 13.20 -5.29
N PRO A 179 3.42 13.53 -6.31
CA PRO A 179 3.89 13.90 -7.66
C PRO A 179 4.74 15.18 -7.67
N ARG A 180 4.47 16.10 -6.75
CA ARG A 180 5.22 17.36 -6.60
C ARG A 180 6.42 17.31 -5.64
N TYR A 181 6.89 16.13 -5.23
CA TYR A 181 8.04 16.01 -4.34
C TYR A 181 9.05 14.97 -4.82
N ARG A 182 10.32 15.22 -4.50
CA ARG A 182 11.38 14.20 -4.50
C ARG A 182 11.45 13.55 -3.14
N ARG A 183 11.59 12.23 -3.13
CA ARG A 183 11.69 11.42 -1.91
C ARG A 183 13.08 11.54 -1.28
N SER A 184 13.13 11.64 0.05
CA SER A 184 14.39 11.46 0.80
C SER A 184 14.94 10.05 0.62
N SER A 185 16.26 9.96 0.45
CA SER A 185 17.01 8.71 0.47
C SER A 185 17.13 8.16 1.90
N THR A 186 17.97 7.13 2.06
CA THR A 186 18.45 6.75 3.39
C THR A 186 19.49 7.75 3.91
N ARG A 187 19.76 7.73 5.23
CA ARG A 187 20.86 8.47 5.89
C ARG A 187 22.20 8.21 5.22
N ARG A 188 22.45 6.96 4.84
CA ARG A 188 23.69 6.52 4.20
C ARG A 188 23.88 7.15 2.82
N GLU A 189 22.80 7.30 2.06
CA GLU A 189 22.81 7.91 0.72
C GLU A 189 22.78 9.45 0.76
N ALA A 190 22.45 10.03 1.92
CA ALA A 190 22.60 11.45 2.24
C ALA A 190 21.86 12.46 1.33
N ARG A 191 20.81 12.05 0.61
CA ARG A 191 19.98 12.92 -0.24
C ARG A 191 18.63 13.24 0.42
N ARG A 192 18.45 14.50 0.83
CA ARG A 192 17.17 15.01 1.32
C ARG A 192 16.17 15.19 0.18
N GLY A 193 14.93 14.78 0.41
CA GLY A 193 13.81 15.11 -0.45
C GLY A 193 13.28 16.52 -0.19
N ALA A 194 12.55 17.06 -1.16
CA ALA A 194 11.98 18.40 -1.13
C ALA A 194 10.86 18.52 -2.19
N LYS A 195 10.11 19.61 -2.12
CA LYS A 195 9.13 19.98 -3.16
C LYS A 195 9.86 20.26 -4.47
N LEU A 196 9.22 19.90 -5.59
CA LEU A 196 9.69 20.19 -6.94
C LEU A 196 9.33 21.64 -7.30
N GLU A 197 10.26 22.34 -7.93
CA GLU A 197 10.03 23.67 -8.52
C GLU A 197 8.95 23.59 -9.61
N GLU A 198 8.19 24.67 -9.83
CA GLU A 198 7.02 24.68 -10.73
C GLU A 198 7.34 24.25 -12.17
N ASP A 199 8.55 24.53 -12.65
CA ASP A 199 9.04 24.17 -13.99
C ASP A 199 9.55 22.72 -14.10
N GLN A 200 9.71 22.02 -12.98
CA GLN A 200 10.17 20.64 -12.97
C GLN A 200 9.04 19.66 -13.28
N LYS A 201 9.35 18.66 -14.11
CA LYS A 201 8.46 17.52 -14.38
C LYS A 201 8.07 16.81 -13.09
N ASP A 202 6.82 16.36 -13.04
CA ASP A 202 6.29 15.60 -11.91
C ASP A 202 7.09 14.31 -11.66
N ASN A 203 7.13 13.93 -10.38
CA ASN A 203 7.65 12.66 -9.95
C ASN A 203 6.75 11.53 -10.46
N PRO A 204 7.24 10.61 -11.32
CA PRO A 204 6.43 9.53 -11.87
C PRO A 204 5.92 8.54 -10.83
N ALA A 205 6.53 8.48 -9.64
CA ALA A 205 6.03 7.69 -8.52
C ALA A 205 4.71 8.23 -7.94
N GLY A 206 4.31 9.46 -8.28
CA GLY A 206 3.02 10.04 -7.91
C GLY A 206 1.95 9.94 -8.96
N PHE A 207 2.20 9.19 -10.03
CA PHE A 207 1.17 8.90 -11.02
C PHE A 207 0.14 7.90 -10.51
N LEU A 208 -0.92 7.74 -11.29
CA LEU A 208 -2.10 6.97 -10.92
C LEU A 208 -1.76 5.51 -10.63
N SER A 209 -2.53 4.94 -9.70
CA SER A 209 -2.58 3.50 -9.46
C SER A 209 -3.23 2.81 -10.66
N VAL A 210 -2.89 1.54 -10.88
CA VAL A 210 -3.68 0.68 -11.78
C VAL A 210 -4.85 0.05 -11.02
N PRO A 211 -6.00 -0.19 -11.69
CA PRO A 211 -7.12 -0.91 -11.11
C PRO A 211 -6.68 -2.25 -10.50
N PRO A 212 -7.39 -2.74 -9.46
CA PRO A 212 -7.17 -4.09 -8.96
C PRO A 212 -7.37 -5.14 -10.05
N LEU A 213 -6.60 -6.22 -9.99
CA LEU A 213 -6.87 -7.39 -10.82
C LEU A 213 -8.26 -7.98 -10.51
N ALA A 214 -8.98 -8.42 -11.54
CA ALA A 214 -10.29 -9.06 -11.40
C ALA A 214 -10.16 -10.41 -10.68
N VAL A 215 -11.09 -10.72 -9.78
CA VAL A 215 -11.08 -11.99 -9.04
C VAL A 215 -11.69 -13.10 -9.89
N GLU A 216 -10.87 -13.66 -10.78
CA GLU A 216 -11.24 -14.73 -11.71
C GLU A 216 -10.29 -15.93 -11.60
N GLY A 217 -10.77 -17.10 -12.02
CA GLY A 217 -10.00 -18.34 -11.98
C GLY A 217 -9.63 -18.80 -10.56
N THR A 218 -8.66 -19.70 -10.49
CA THR A 218 -8.12 -20.24 -9.22
C THR A 218 -6.60 -20.11 -9.22
N CYS A 219 -5.96 -20.10 -8.05
CA CYS A 219 -4.50 -19.95 -7.96
C CYS A 219 -3.74 -20.85 -8.96
N GLY A 220 -3.08 -20.23 -9.95
CA GLY A 220 -2.26 -20.92 -10.94
C GLY A 220 -3.00 -21.51 -12.14
N SER A 221 -4.30 -21.26 -12.31
CA SER A 221 -5.01 -21.50 -13.57
C SER A 221 -4.58 -20.51 -14.65
N SER A 222 -4.90 -20.80 -15.91
CA SER A 222 -4.49 -19.98 -17.07
C SER A 222 -5.15 -18.60 -17.11
N ASP A 223 -6.25 -18.43 -16.38
CA ASP A 223 -7.09 -17.23 -16.28
C ASP A 223 -7.00 -16.58 -14.89
N TRP A 224 -6.08 -17.03 -14.03
CA TRP A 224 -6.03 -16.59 -12.64
C TRP A 224 -5.86 -15.06 -12.53
N MET A 225 -6.76 -14.45 -11.79
CA MET A 225 -6.88 -13.01 -11.57
C MET A 225 -7.13 -12.19 -12.86
N GLY A 226 -7.83 -12.79 -13.83
CA GLY A 226 -8.19 -12.17 -15.11
C GLY A 226 -7.00 -11.98 -16.05
N LEU A 227 -5.90 -12.70 -15.81
CA LEU A 227 -4.67 -12.64 -16.60
C LEU A 227 -4.54 -13.84 -17.54
N GLU A 228 -3.84 -13.66 -18.67
CA GLU A 228 -3.63 -14.69 -19.69
C GLU A 228 -2.30 -15.45 -19.50
N TRP A 229 -2.18 -16.17 -18.37
CA TRP A 229 -0.93 -16.83 -18.01
C TRP A 229 -0.43 -17.78 -19.09
N SER A 230 0.88 -17.70 -19.38
CA SER A 230 1.54 -18.66 -20.27
C SER A 230 1.37 -20.08 -19.76
N LYS A 231 1.48 -21.06 -20.66
CA LYS A 231 1.63 -22.47 -20.25
C LYS A 231 2.84 -22.61 -19.33
N LYS A 232 2.73 -23.49 -18.34
CA LYS A 232 3.84 -23.85 -17.44
C LYS A 232 4.96 -24.49 -18.26
N GLN A 233 6.19 -24.02 -18.07
CA GLN A 233 7.39 -24.52 -18.74
C GLN A 233 8.48 -24.80 -17.71
N ALA A 234 9.34 -25.78 -17.95
CA ALA A 234 10.51 -26.02 -17.10
C ALA A 234 11.39 -24.76 -17.03
N LEU A 235 11.89 -24.42 -15.84
CA LEU A 235 12.78 -23.27 -15.63
C LEU A 235 14.20 -23.59 -16.14
N THR A 236 14.36 -23.61 -17.46
CA THR A 236 15.62 -23.88 -18.15
C THR A 236 16.08 -22.64 -18.92
N LYS A 237 17.38 -22.58 -19.23
CA LYS A 237 17.95 -21.47 -20.03
C LYS A 237 17.27 -21.33 -21.39
N GLU A 238 16.96 -22.46 -22.03
CA GLU A 238 16.30 -22.49 -23.34
C GLU A 238 14.90 -21.89 -23.29
N ASN A 239 14.07 -22.33 -22.34
CA ASN A 239 12.70 -21.81 -22.19
C ASN A 239 12.69 -20.32 -21.81
N VAL A 240 13.62 -19.88 -20.95
CA VAL A 240 13.73 -18.46 -20.58
C VAL A 240 14.12 -17.57 -21.77
N LEU A 241 14.96 -18.06 -22.70
CA LEU A 241 15.31 -17.30 -23.90
C LEU A 241 14.12 -17.07 -24.83
N ALA A 242 13.12 -17.96 -24.81
CA ALA A 242 11.88 -17.84 -25.58
C ALA A 242 10.86 -16.86 -24.96
N VAL A 243 11.05 -16.43 -23.71
CA VAL A 243 10.16 -15.47 -23.03
C VAL A 243 10.25 -14.11 -23.72
N ALA A 244 9.09 -13.52 -24.02
CA ALA A 244 8.99 -12.19 -24.59
C ALA A 244 9.67 -11.14 -23.68
N THR A 245 10.28 -10.12 -24.31
CA THR A 245 10.87 -8.99 -23.57
C THR A 245 9.77 -8.07 -23.07
N GLY A 246 9.92 -7.56 -21.85
CA GLY A 246 8.99 -6.60 -21.27
C GLY A 246 8.81 -6.77 -19.77
N ALA A 247 8.02 -5.85 -19.22
CA ALA A 247 7.59 -5.85 -17.85
C ALA A 247 6.43 -6.82 -17.66
N GLY A 248 6.39 -7.50 -16.52
CA GLY A 248 5.29 -8.41 -16.23
C GLY A 248 5.42 -9.17 -14.92
N LEU A 249 4.58 -10.19 -14.81
CA LEU A 249 4.39 -11.03 -13.64
C LEU A 249 4.84 -12.46 -13.96
N TYR A 250 5.32 -13.18 -12.96
CA TYR A 250 5.72 -14.58 -13.11
C TYR A 250 5.41 -15.40 -11.87
N LEU A 251 5.13 -16.68 -12.08
CA LEU A 251 4.95 -17.68 -11.05
C LEU A 251 6.07 -18.71 -11.16
N LEU A 252 6.62 -19.14 -10.03
CA LEU A 252 7.40 -20.37 -9.94
C LEU A 252 6.60 -21.39 -9.17
N SER A 253 6.52 -22.60 -9.71
CA SER A 253 5.83 -23.72 -9.09
C SER A 253 6.73 -24.94 -9.03
N ASP A 254 6.49 -25.79 -8.05
CA ASP A 254 7.07 -27.12 -8.01
C ASP A 254 6.56 -27.95 -9.19
N ALA A 255 7.45 -28.61 -9.94
CA ALA A 255 7.09 -29.35 -11.15
C ALA A 255 6.23 -30.59 -10.87
N VAL A 256 6.33 -31.17 -9.66
CA VAL A 256 5.66 -32.42 -9.30
C VAL A 256 4.29 -32.16 -8.69
N SER A 257 4.25 -31.36 -7.63
CA SER A 257 3.01 -31.04 -6.90
C SER A 257 2.20 -29.94 -7.57
N GLY A 258 2.82 -29.11 -8.42
CA GLY A 258 2.19 -27.94 -9.03
C GLY A 258 1.97 -26.76 -8.06
N GLU A 259 2.43 -26.86 -6.81
CA GLU A 259 2.29 -25.82 -5.79
C GLU A 259 3.01 -24.54 -6.21
N ILE A 260 2.36 -23.38 -6.06
CA ILE A 260 2.99 -22.08 -6.31
C ILE A 260 3.93 -21.76 -5.15
N LEU A 261 5.22 -21.72 -5.45
CA LEU A 261 6.28 -21.46 -4.48
C LEU A 261 6.69 -19.98 -4.46
N PHE A 262 6.54 -19.29 -5.60
CA PHE A 262 6.91 -17.89 -5.73
C PHE A 262 5.96 -17.17 -6.69
N ILE A 263 5.59 -15.95 -6.32
CA ILE A 263 4.90 -14.98 -7.16
C ILE A 263 5.86 -13.80 -7.29
N GLY A 264 6.06 -13.25 -8.48
CA GLY A 264 7.01 -12.17 -8.70
C GLY A 264 6.63 -11.23 -9.82
N GLN A 265 7.33 -10.11 -9.87
CA GLN A 265 7.25 -9.13 -10.95
C GLN A 265 8.65 -8.71 -11.42
N SER A 266 8.74 -8.20 -12.64
CA SER A 266 9.95 -7.57 -13.15
C SER A 266 9.63 -6.55 -14.23
N ALA A 267 10.48 -5.53 -14.38
CA ALA A 267 10.51 -4.67 -15.57
C ALA A 267 11.12 -5.39 -16.80
N ASP A 268 11.83 -6.50 -16.57
CA ASP A 268 12.39 -7.39 -17.59
C ASP A 268 12.25 -8.84 -17.12
N LEU A 269 11.18 -9.52 -17.59
CA LEU A 269 10.88 -10.90 -17.19
C LEU A 269 11.99 -11.88 -17.59
N ARG A 270 12.53 -11.74 -18.80
CA ARG A 270 13.59 -12.64 -19.30
C ARG A 270 14.82 -12.57 -18.42
N LYS A 271 15.29 -11.35 -18.13
CA LYS A 271 16.44 -11.15 -17.23
C LYS A 271 16.15 -11.72 -15.84
N ARG A 272 14.97 -11.45 -15.29
CA ARG A 272 14.61 -11.90 -13.95
C ARG A 272 14.53 -13.42 -13.84
N LEU A 273 13.86 -14.10 -14.77
CA LEU A 273 13.79 -15.56 -14.79
C LEU A 273 15.18 -16.19 -14.97
N HIS A 274 16.07 -15.54 -15.73
CA HIS A 274 17.46 -15.97 -15.81
C HIS A 274 18.19 -15.90 -14.46
N GLU A 275 17.96 -14.84 -13.67
CA GLU A 275 18.47 -14.74 -12.29
C GLU A 275 17.90 -15.85 -11.39
N GLU A 276 16.62 -16.23 -11.56
CA GLU A 276 16.00 -17.31 -10.77
C GLU A 276 16.62 -18.68 -11.07
N ILE A 277 16.99 -18.98 -12.31
CA ILE A 277 17.80 -20.18 -12.65
C ILE A 277 19.08 -20.23 -11.82
N MET A 278 19.72 -19.07 -11.62
CA MET A 278 20.99 -19.00 -10.89
C MET A 278 20.82 -19.18 -9.38
N LYS A 279 19.67 -18.77 -8.83
CA LYS A 279 19.37 -18.87 -7.39
C LYS A 279 18.93 -20.26 -6.97
N HIS A 280 18.21 -20.98 -7.83
CA HIS A 280 17.55 -22.24 -7.48
C HIS A 280 18.23 -23.48 -8.10
N ARG A 281 19.57 -23.51 -8.10
CA ARG A 281 20.34 -24.62 -8.71
C ARG A 281 20.28 -25.94 -7.94
N ASP A 282 19.80 -25.96 -6.69
CA ASP A 282 19.84 -27.13 -5.83
C ASP A 282 18.44 -27.72 -5.58
N GLY A 283 18.16 -28.86 -6.23
CA GLY A 283 17.24 -29.89 -5.74
C GLY A 283 15.73 -29.76 -6.03
N CYS A 284 15.24 -28.63 -6.54
CA CYS A 284 13.83 -28.48 -6.91
C CYS A 284 13.66 -28.38 -8.43
N GLU A 285 12.89 -29.28 -9.03
CA GLU A 285 12.44 -29.11 -10.41
C GLU A 285 11.37 -28.02 -10.43
N LEU A 286 11.73 -26.84 -10.91
CA LEU A 286 10.81 -25.70 -10.99
C LEU A 286 10.23 -25.58 -12.40
N VAL A 287 8.94 -25.33 -12.45
CA VAL A 287 8.27 -24.81 -13.65
C VAL A 287 7.89 -23.35 -13.42
N PHE A 288 7.82 -22.58 -14.50
CA PHE A 288 7.38 -21.20 -14.46
C PHE A 288 6.25 -20.95 -15.45
N SER A 289 5.43 -19.95 -15.14
CA SER A 289 4.47 -19.33 -16.06
C SER A 289 4.57 -17.81 -15.89
N TYR A 290 4.19 -17.06 -16.91
CA TYR A 290 4.34 -15.60 -16.91
C TYR A 290 3.22 -14.91 -17.67
N GLN A 291 3.05 -13.62 -17.37
CA GLN A 291 2.19 -12.69 -18.07
C GLN A 291 3.00 -11.42 -18.38
N VAL A 292 3.09 -11.05 -19.66
CA VAL A 292 3.63 -9.74 -20.04
C VAL A 292 2.54 -8.69 -19.85
N VAL A 293 2.85 -7.63 -19.12
CA VAL A 293 1.92 -6.50 -18.88
C VAL A 293 2.17 -5.39 -19.90
N GLY A 294 3.43 -5.16 -20.30
CA GLY A 294 3.77 -4.18 -21.34
C GLY A 294 5.26 -3.90 -21.44
N GLU A 295 5.66 -3.07 -22.39
CA GLU A 295 7.08 -2.72 -22.61
C GLU A 295 7.63 -1.78 -21.54
N SER A 296 6.81 -0.84 -21.06
CA SER A 296 7.18 0.10 -20.00
C SER A 296 6.01 0.28 -19.04
N VAL A 297 6.21 -0.18 -17.81
CA VAL A 297 5.22 -0.10 -16.73
C VAL A 297 5.88 0.60 -15.55
N PHE A 298 5.16 1.51 -14.88
CA PHE A 298 5.70 2.15 -13.69
C PHE A 298 5.99 1.10 -12.61
N PRO A 299 7.12 1.22 -11.88
CA PRO A 299 7.47 0.23 -10.86
C PRO A 299 6.41 0.01 -9.77
N HIS A 300 5.65 1.06 -9.40
CA HIS A 300 4.57 0.91 -8.42
C HIS A 300 3.39 0.12 -8.99
N ASN A 301 3.05 0.28 -10.27
CA ASN A 301 1.99 -0.51 -10.91
C ASN A 301 2.32 -2.00 -10.93
N LEU A 302 3.57 -2.39 -11.23
CA LEU A 302 3.96 -3.81 -11.15
C LEU A 302 3.83 -4.37 -9.74
N ARG A 303 4.20 -3.59 -8.71
CA ARG A 303 4.08 -3.98 -7.30
C ARG A 303 2.64 -4.07 -6.83
N GLU A 304 1.75 -3.24 -7.39
CA GLU A 304 0.30 -3.32 -7.18
C GLU A 304 -0.28 -4.61 -7.72
N LEU A 305 0.02 -4.96 -8.98
CA LEU A 305 -0.45 -6.22 -9.57
C LEU A 305 0.15 -7.45 -8.87
N GLU A 306 1.42 -7.39 -8.49
CA GLU A 306 2.07 -8.42 -7.68
C GLU A 306 1.37 -8.58 -6.32
N CYS A 307 1.02 -7.45 -5.67
CA CYS A 307 0.27 -7.45 -4.42
C CYS A 307 -1.07 -8.16 -4.54
N ASP A 308 -1.81 -7.87 -5.60
CA ASP A 308 -3.13 -8.47 -5.84
C ASP A 308 -3.02 -10.00 -5.95
N LEU A 309 -2.01 -10.51 -6.68
CA LEU A 309 -1.75 -11.95 -6.78
C LEU A 309 -1.39 -12.60 -5.43
N ILE A 310 -0.52 -11.97 -4.64
CA ILE A 310 -0.12 -12.53 -3.33
C ILE A 310 -1.27 -12.48 -2.35
N GLY A 311 -2.03 -11.38 -2.35
CA GLY A 311 -3.17 -11.19 -1.48
C GLY A 311 -4.26 -12.22 -1.76
N ASN A 312 -4.60 -12.42 -3.04
CA ASN A 312 -5.56 -13.46 -3.43
C ASN A 312 -5.03 -14.87 -3.14
N PHE A 313 -3.74 -15.15 -3.34
CA PHE A 313 -3.14 -16.42 -2.93
C PHE A 313 -3.27 -16.64 -1.43
N PHE A 314 -2.99 -15.62 -0.62
CA PHE A 314 -3.12 -15.68 0.83
C PHE A 314 -4.58 -15.86 1.27
N GLU A 315 -5.53 -15.23 0.59
CA GLU A 315 -6.96 -15.41 0.86
C GLU A 315 -7.39 -16.87 0.69
N GLN A 316 -6.96 -17.52 -0.40
CA GLN A 316 -7.31 -18.90 -0.73
C GLN A 316 -6.58 -19.93 0.14
N ASN A 317 -5.34 -19.66 0.54
CA ASN A 317 -4.47 -20.65 1.18
C ASN A 317 -4.15 -20.36 2.65
N ARG A 318 -4.46 -19.15 3.15
CA ARG A 318 -4.11 -18.63 4.49
C ARG A 318 -2.63 -18.77 4.85
N LYS A 319 -1.76 -18.77 3.84
CA LYS A 319 -0.30 -18.77 3.95
C LYS A 319 0.33 -17.98 2.83
N ALA A 320 1.54 -17.47 3.07
CA ALA A 320 2.36 -16.87 2.02
C ALA A 320 3.05 -17.95 1.16
N PRO A 321 3.40 -17.67 -0.12
CA PRO A 321 4.22 -18.57 -0.91
C PRO A 321 5.59 -18.83 -0.27
N ASP A 322 5.96 -20.10 -0.21
CA ASP A 322 7.05 -20.62 0.61
C ASP A 322 8.43 -20.03 0.29
N LEU A 323 8.77 -19.85 -1.00
CA LEU A 323 10.08 -19.33 -1.40
C LEU A 323 10.17 -17.80 -1.33
N ARG A 324 9.03 -17.09 -1.24
CA ARG A 324 8.99 -15.62 -1.30
C ARG A 324 9.73 -14.95 -0.14
N PHE A 325 9.72 -15.56 1.04
CA PHE A 325 10.19 -14.93 2.27
C PHE A 325 11.34 -15.65 2.97
N ARG A 326 11.87 -16.75 2.42
CA ARG A 326 12.95 -17.55 3.03
C ARG A 326 14.26 -16.78 3.27
N ASN A 327 14.51 -15.69 2.55
CA ASN A 327 15.76 -14.90 2.64
C ASN A 327 15.64 -13.59 3.43
N THR A 328 14.60 -13.44 4.24
CA THR A 328 14.47 -12.26 5.12
C THR A 328 14.66 -12.69 6.57
N ARG A 329 15.93 -12.92 6.93
CA ARG A 329 16.37 -12.99 8.32
C ARG A 329 16.85 -11.63 8.78
#